data_AF-A0A0M3JGK1-F1
#
_entry.id   AF-A0A0M3JGK1-F1
#
_cell.length_a   1.000
_cell.length_b   1.000
_cell.length_c   1.000
_cell.angle_alpha   90.00
_cell.angle_beta   90.00
_cell.angle_gamma   90.00
#
_symmetry.space_group_name_H-M   'P 1'
#
loop_
_entity.id
_entity.type
_entity.pdbx_description
1 polymer ?
#
loop_
_entity_poly.entity_id
_entity_poly.type
_entity_poly.pdbx_seq_one_letter_code
_entity_poly.pdbx_strand_id
1 'polypeptide(L)'
;MSNGRELRKGVMSKTLDYLKRFIGVTVAGGGEEELIKCLAPSYSGAFESDGTQPRHDGLNRAGNIWIPTNNYCLFEDWLMPIVLVGTLDVNR
;
A
#
# COMPACT_ATOMS: atom_id res chain seq x y z
N MET A 1 19.94 -4.08 35.25
CA MET A 1 20.17 -5.18 34.28
C MET A 1 18.85 -5.40 33.55
N SER A 2 18.74 -4.96 32.29
CA SER A 2 17.52 -5.17 31.52
C SER A 2 17.28 -6.66 31.28
N ASN A 3 16.04 -7.12 31.45
CA ASN A 3 15.70 -8.52 31.32
C ASN A 3 15.86 -8.93 29.84
N GLY A 4 16.42 -10.10 29.54
CA GLY A 4 16.60 -10.57 28.15
C GLY A 4 15.30 -10.61 27.33
N ARG A 5 14.13 -10.71 27.99
CA ARG A 5 12.81 -10.56 27.36
C ARG A 5 12.49 -9.13 26.92
N GLU A 6 12.94 -8.14 27.67
CA GLU A 6 12.74 -6.71 27.41
C GLU A 6 13.61 -6.24 26.24
N LEU A 7 14.85 -6.72 26.17
CA LEU A 7 15.75 -6.51 25.03
C LEU A 7 15.18 -7.10 23.73
N ARG A 8 14.63 -8.33 23.76
CA ARG A 8 14.01 -8.96 22.58
C ARG A 8 12.78 -8.21 22.09
N LYS A 9 11.93 -7.71 23.00
CA LYS A 9 10.79 -6.84 22.66
C LYS A 9 11.27 -5.53 22.02
N GLY A 10 12.31 -4.90 22.58
CA GLY A 10 12.86 -3.66 22.05
C GLY A 10 13.49 -3.81 20.66
N VAL A 11 14.20 -4.91 20.41
CA VAL A 11 14.75 -5.22 19.06
C VAL A 11 13.62 -5.45 18.06
N MET A 12 12.62 -6.26 18.42
CA MET A 12 11.52 -6.57 17.50
C MET A 12 10.64 -5.35 17.18
N SER A 13 10.42 -4.47 18.17
CA SER A 13 9.75 -3.18 17.96
C SER A 13 10.48 -2.31 16.94
N LYS A 14 11.80 -2.16 17.07
CA LYS A 14 12.61 -1.37 16.13
C LYS A 14 12.59 -1.96 14.74
N THR A 15 12.70 -3.28 14.61
CA THR A 15 12.61 -3.96 13.32
C THR A 15 11.26 -3.71 12.64
N LEU A 16 10.16 -3.79 13.38
CA LEU A 16 8.83 -3.49 12.85
C LEU A 16 8.70 -2.04 12.37
N ASP A 17 9.24 -1.08 13.11
CA ASP A 17 9.20 0.33 12.71
C ASP A 17 9.99 0.61 11.42
N TYR A 18 11.14 -0.04 11.25
CA TYR A 18 11.90 0.03 9.99
C TYR A 18 11.11 -0.57 8.82
N LEU A 19 10.47 -1.73 9.03
CA LEU A 19 9.66 -2.37 7.99
C LEU A 19 8.47 -1.50 7.58
N LYS A 20 7.76 -0.90 8.53
CA LYS A 20 6.64 0.03 8.24
C LYS A 20 7.09 1.22 7.39
N ARG A 21 8.24 1.82 7.73
CA ARG A 21 8.82 2.93 6.96
C ARG A 21 9.26 2.51 5.57
N PHE A 22 9.88 1.35 5.44
CA PHE A 22 10.26 0.79 4.15
C PHE A 22 9.04 0.63 3.23
N ILE A 23 7.97 0.01 3.75
CA ILE A 23 6.71 -0.17 3.00
C ILE A 23 6.13 1.18 2.58
N GLY A 24 6.08 2.16 3.48
CA GLY A 24 5.59 3.50 3.15
C GLY A 24 6.39 4.19 2.05
N VAL A 25 7.73 4.08 2.06
CA VAL A 25 8.60 4.64 1.00
C VAL A 25 8.37 3.93 -0.33
N THR A 26 8.25 2.60 -0.34
CA THR A 26 8.00 1.84 -1.57
C THR A 26 6.65 2.22 -2.20
N VAL A 27 5.60 2.35 -1.40
CA VAL A 27 4.27 2.77 -1.87
C VAL A 27 4.32 4.19 -2.44
N ALA A 28 4.83 5.16 -1.67
CA ALA A 28 4.94 6.54 -2.12
C ALA A 28 5.87 6.73 -3.32
N GLY A 29 6.81 5.80 -3.54
CA GLY A 29 7.71 5.77 -4.69
C GLY A 29 7.09 5.21 -5.97
N GLY A 30 5.79 4.90 -5.98
CA GLY A 30 5.07 4.41 -7.15
C GLY A 30 4.96 2.89 -7.25
N GLY A 31 5.36 2.12 -6.22
CA GLY A 31 5.16 0.67 -6.18
C GLY A 31 3.74 0.23 -5.82
N GLU A 32 2.80 1.18 -5.70
CA GLU A 32 1.40 0.92 -5.36
C GLU A 32 0.68 0.09 -6.43
N GLU A 33 0.98 0.29 -7.71
CA GLU A 33 0.32 -0.41 -8.82
C GLU A 33 0.64 -1.91 -8.83
N GLU A 34 1.88 -2.29 -8.51
CA GLU A 34 2.33 -3.67 -8.37
C GLU A 34 1.65 -4.37 -7.20
N LEU A 35 1.46 -3.66 -6.08
CA LEU A 35 0.75 -4.18 -4.92
C LEU A 35 -0.74 -4.35 -5.23
N ILE A 36 -1.35 -3.38 -5.91
CA ILE A 36 -2.75 -3.44 -6.33
C ILE A 36 -3.00 -4.65 -7.25
N LYS A 37 -2.09 -4.93 -8.20
CA LYS A 37 -2.18 -6.10 -9.09
C LYS A 37 -2.14 -7.43 -8.34
N CYS A 38 -1.46 -7.49 -7.20
CA CYS A 38 -1.43 -8.69 -6.34
C CYS A 38 -2.73 -8.88 -5.55
N LEU A 39 -3.46 -7.80 -5.26
CA LEU A 39 -4.69 -7.84 -4.46
C LEU A 39 -5.93 -8.14 -5.30
N ALA A 40 -5.98 -7.61 -6.53
CA ALA A 40 -7.10 -7.82 -7.44
C ALA A 40 -6.68 -7.67 -8.91
N PRO A 41 -7.43 -8.27 -9.85
CA PRO A 41 -7.14 -8.16 -11.27
C PRO A 41 -7.17 -6.72 -11.78
N SER A 42 -6.24 -6.43 -12.69
CA SER A 42 -6.21 -5.23 -13.53
C SER A 42 -6.27 -5.65 -14.99
N TYR A 43 -6.67 -4.73 -15.88
CA TYR A 43 -6.94 -5.06 -17.27
C TYR A 43 -6.00 -4.30 -18.21
N SER A 44 -5.46 -4.97 -19.21
CA SER A 44 -4.67 -4.30 -20.26
C SER A 44 -5.56 -3.41 -21.14
N GLY A 45 -5.03 -2.26 -21.53
CA GLY A 45 -5.61 -1.28 -22.44
C GLY A 45 -4.56 -0.70 -23.39
N ALA A 46 -4.84 0.47 -23.95
CA ALA A 46 -3.93 1.19 -24.84
C ALA A 46 -3.58 2.58 -24.28
N PHE A 47 -2.39 3.10 -24.63
CA PHE A 47 -1.97 4.44 -24.21
C PHE A 47 -2.87 5.56 -24.77
N GLU A 48 -3.37 5.36 -25.99
CA GLU A 48 -4.22 6.29 -26.75
C GLU A 48 -5.72 6.18 -26.42
N SER A 49 -6.09 5.37 -25.44
CA SER A 49 -7.50 5.16 -25.08
C SER A 49 -8.11 6.45 -24.51
N ASP A 50 -9.32 6.83 -24.95
CA ASP A 50 -10.09 7.88 -24.29
C ASP A 50 -10.45 7.45 -22.86
N GLY A 51 -10.14 8.31 -21.89
CA GLY A 51 -10.37 8.07 -20.47
C GLY A 51 -11.74 8.50 -19.96
N THR A 52 -12.54 9.21 -20.77
CA THR A 52 -13.75 9.89 -20.30
C THR A 52 -14.84 8.90 -19.85
N GLN A 53 -15.23 7.96 -20.70
CA GLN A 53 -16.23 6.94 -20.37
C GLN A 53 -15.74 5.95 -19.30
N PRO A 54 -14.51 5.39 -19.39
CA PRO A 54 -13.98 4.52 -18.34
C PRO A 54 -13.93 5.18 -16.97
N ARG A 55 -13.59 6.48 -16.90
CA ARG A 55 -13.58 7.21 -15.63
C ARG A 55 -14.96 7.32 -15.01
N HIS A 56 -15.99 7.57 -15.84
CA HIS A 56 -17.38 7.57 -15.39
C HIS A 56 -17.79 6.20 -14.83
N ASP A 57 -17.26 5.12 -15.41
CA ASP A 57 -17.53 3.75 -15.00
C ASP A 57 -16.62 3.27 -13.85
N GLY A 58 -15.86 4.18 -13.23
CA GLY A 58 -15.01 3.88 -12.07
C GLY A 58 -13.72 3.15 -12.41
N LEU A 59 -13.21 3.26 -13.64
CA LEU A 59 -11.90 2.75 -14.04
C LEU A 59 -10.84 3.87 -13.98
N ASN A 60 -9.71 3.56 -13.38
CA ASN A 60 -8.52 4.41 -13.31
C ASN A 60 -7.50 3.94 -14.35
N ARG A 61 -6.70 4.87 -14.90
CA ARG A 61 -5.69 4.57 -15.91
C ARG A 61 -4.29 4.81 -15.38
N ALA A 62 -3.44 3.79 -15.53
CA ALA A 62 -2.01 3.84 -15.27
C ALA A 62 -1.28 3.38 -16.54
N GLY A 63 -0.76 4.32 -17.33
CA GLY A 63 -0.19 4.02 -18.65
C GLY A 63 -1.20 3.35 -19.59
N ASN A 64 -0.97 2.06 -19.87
CA ASN A 64 -1.84 1.20 -20.67
C ASN A 64 -2.61 0.16 -19.83
N ILE A 65 -2.76 0.38 -18.52
CA ILE A 65 -3.48 -0.53 -17.61
C ILE A 65 -4.70 0.19 -17.04
N TRP A 66 -5.81 -0.53 -17.00
CA TRP A 66 -7.04 -0.13 -16.33
C TRP A 66 -7.15 -0.80 -14.96
N ILE A 67 -7.41 0.01 -13.95
CA ILE A 67 -7.50 -0.38 -12.55
C ILE A 67 -8.88 0.02 -12.02
N PRO A 68 -9.78 -0.93 -11.72
CA PRO A 68 -11.05 -0.64 -11.08
C PRO A 68 -10.89 0.12 -9.77
N THR A 69 -11.78 1.08 -9.49
CA THR A 69 -11.73 1.89 -8.27
C THR A 69 -11.78 1.03 -7.00
N ASN A 70 -12.56 -0.07 -7.01
CA ASN A 70 -12.61 -1.01 -5.89
C ASN A 70 -11.23 -1.62 -5.54
N ASN A 71 -10.30 -1.71 -6.49
CA ASN A 71 -8.96 -2.21 -6.20
C ASN A 71 -8.17 -1.25 -5.30
N TYR A 72 -8.41 0.06 -5.43
CA TYR A 72 -7.82 1.07 -4.52
C TYR A 72 -8.42 0.97 -3.13
N CYS A 73 -9.71 0.64 -2.99
CA CYS A 73 -10.33 0.38 -1.69
C CYS A 73 -9.71 -0.86 -1.01
N LEU A 74 -9.51 -1.96 -1.76
CA LEU A 74 -8.83 -3.16 -1.24
C LEU A 74 -7.38 -2.87 -0.83
N PHE A 75 -6.70 -2.02 -1.59
CA PHE A 75 -5.36 -1.57 -1.26
C PHE A 75 -5.32 -0.72 0.01
N GLU A 76 -6.26 0.21 0.18
CA GLU A 76 -6.40 1.00 1.40
C GLU A 76 -6.64 0.10 2.62
N ASP A 77 -7.60 -0.83 2.52
CA ASP A 77 -7.93 -1.78 3.59
C ASP A 77 -6.70 -2.63 4.00
N TRP A 78 -5.85 -2.98 3.04
CA TRP A 78 -4.62 -3.73 3.28
C TRP A 78 -3.49 -2.86 3.85
N LEU A 79 -3.31 -1.64 3.34
CA LEU A 79 -2.18 -0.76 3.67
C LEU A 79 -2.37 -0.05 5.01
N MET A 80 -3.58 0.43 5.29
CA MET A 80 -3.93 1.21 6.49
C MET A 80 -3.52 0.55 7.81
N PRO A 81 -3.78 -0.75 8.06
CA PRO A 81 -3.35 -1.39 9.30
C PRO A 81 -1.83 -1.49 9.43
N ILE A 82 -1.10 -1.57 8.32
CA ILE A 82 0.36 -1.72 8.29
C ILE A 82 1.05 -0.39 8.57
N VAL A 83 0.63 0.66 7.86
CA VAL A 83 1.36 1.94 7.84
C VAL A 83 0.75 2.96 8.79
N LEU A 84 -0.58 3.08 8.86
CA LEU A 84 -1.25 4.19 9.57
C LEU A 84 -1.67 3.84 10.99
N VAL A 85 -2.37 2.72 11.20
CA VAL A 85 -2.79 2.30 12.55
C VAL A 85 -1.57 2.00 13.43
N GLY A 86 -0.52 1.43 12.84
CA GLY A 86 0.73 1.16 13.52
C GLY A 86 1.65 2.37 13.75
N THR A 87 1.36 3.55 13.20
CA THR A 87 2.12 4.80 13.45
C THR A 87 1.43 5.74 14.44
N LEU A 88 0.16 5.54 14.77
CA LEU A 88 -0.48 6.28 15.87
C LEU A 88 -0.05 5.76 17.25
N ASP A 89 0.58 4.59 17.32
CA ASP A 89 1.07 3.95 18.56
C ASP A 89 2.54 4.29 18.91
N VAL A 90 3.20 5.19 18.15
CA VAL A 90 4.58 5.66 18.46
C VAL A 90 4.61 6.96 19.27
N ASN A 91 3.47 7.45 19.77
CA ASN A 91 3.37 8.66 20.60
C ASN A 91 2.63 8.45 21.95
N ARG A 92 2.58 7.23 22.49
CA ARG A 92 2.17 6.98 23.90
C ARG A 92 3.18 6.14 24.65
#